data_AF-A0A259CR65-F1
#
_entry.id   AF-A0A259CR65-F1
#
_cell.length_a   1.000
_cell.length_b   1.000
_cell.length_c   1.000
_cell.angle_alpha   90.00
_cell.angle_beta   90.00
_cell.angle_gamma   90.00
#
_symmetry.space_group_name_H-M   'P 1'
#
loop_
_entity.id
_entity.type
_entity.pdbx_description
1 polymer ?
#
loop_
_entity_poly.entity_id
_entity_poly.type
_entity_poly.pdbx_seq_one_letter_code
_entity_poly.pdbx_strand_id
1 'polypeptide(L)'
;MSKINLFVTFSFLLAASVVNAATYKGQKVYIESCKDCHGGGQELAASKNTRTWEKIMDRKGEKLADIHIASRRAQSSWDYFGDRKFTKDSRHLEDFLTEYARDSGNVPACN
;
A
#
# COMPACT_ATOMS: atom_id res chain seq x y z
N MET A 1 -34.15 -6.26 -37.15
CA MET A 1 -34.14 -5.87 -35.72
C MET A 1 -33.06 -6.67 -35.02
N SER A 2 -31.84 -6.11 -34.91
CA SER A 2 -30.70 -6.82 -34.35
C SER A 2 -30.68 -6.64 -32.83
N LYS A 3 -31.01 -7.69 -32.09
CA LYS A 3 -30.92 -7.76 -30.62
C LYS A 3 -29.51 -8.23 -30.24
N ILE A 4 -28.51 -7.37 -30.43
CA ILE A 4 -27.14 -7.68 -30.02
C ILE A 4 -26.82 -6.84 -28.77
N ASN A 5 -26.95 -7.53 -27.63
CA ASN A 5 -26.10 -7.45 -26.44
C ASN A 5 -25.92 -6.08 -25.75
N LEU A 6 -26.93 -5.67 -24.98
CA LEU A 6 -26.85 -4.64 -23.94
C LEU A 6 -26.11 -5.11 -22.64
N PHE A 7 -25.40 -6.24 -22.68
CA PHE A 7 -24.82 -6.86 -21.47
C PHE A 7 -23.34 -6.54 -21.22
N VAL A 8 -22.65 -5.84 -22.13
CA VAL A 8 -21.18 -5.66 -22.05
C VAL A 8 -20.77 -4.34 -21.36
N THR A 9 -21.70 -3.40 -21.16
CA THR A 9 -21.36 -2.06 -20.63
C THR A 9 -21.34 -1.95 -19.10
N PHE A 10 -21.79 -2.95 -18.34
CA PHE A 10 -21.85 -2.87 -16.87
C PHE A 10 -20.57 -3.33 -16.16
N SER A 11 -19.69 -4.10 -16.82
CA SER A 11 -18.54 -4.72 -16.16
C SER A 11 -17.35 -3.77 -15.91
N PHE A 12 -17.30 -2.59 -16.53
CA PHE A 12 -16.16 -1.66 -16.37
C PHE A 12 -16.25 -0.76 -15.13
N LEU A 13 -17.44 -0.56 -14.55
CA LEU A 13 -17.64 0.34 -13.41
C LEU A 13 -17.24 -0.25 -12.05
N LEU A 14 -17.15 -1.58 -11.93
CA LEU A 14 -16.80 -2.25 -10.66
C LEU A 14 -15.31 -2.25 -10.34
N ALA A 15 -14.43 -2.04 -11.33
CA ALA A 15 -12.97 -2.06 -11.11
C ALA A 15 -12.44 -0.80 -10.40
N ALA A 16 -13.10 0.34 -10.55
CA ALA A 16 -12.66 1.59 -9.94
C ALA A 16 -12.89 1.62 -8.41
N SER A 17 -13.91 0.93 -7.90
CA SER A 17 -14.25 0.96 -6.47
C SER A 17 -13.34 0.08 -5.61
N VAL A 18 -12.76 -0.99 -6.18
CA VAL A 18 -11.90 -1.91 -5.42
C VAL A 18 -10.53 -1.33 -5.10
N VAL A 19 -9.97 -0.48 -5.98
CA VAL A 19 -8.68 0.19 -5.78
C VAL A 19 -8.76 1.10 -4.54
N ASN A 20 -9.82 1.90 -4.43
CA ASN A 20 -10.02 2.81 -3.29
C ASN A 20 -10.09 2.07 -1.94
N ALA A 21 -10.73 0.90 -1.88
CA ALA A 21 -10.88 0.14 -0.65
C ALA A 21 -9.57 -0.55 -0.19
N ALA A 22 -8.74 -1.02 -1.14
CA ALA A 22 -7.45 -1.62 -0.85
C ALA A 22 -6.47 -0.57 -0.32
N THR A 23 -6.38 0.57 -0.99
CA THR A 23 -5.55 1.72 -0.58
C THR A 23 -5.94 2.22 0.82
N TYR A 24 -7.25 2.35 1.12
CA TYR A 24 -7.69 2.77 2.45
C TYR A 24 -7.28 1.81 3.57
N LYS A 25 -7.36 0.49 3.32
CA LYS A 25 -6.85 -0.52 4.27
C LYS A 25 -5.34 -0.38 4.47
N GLY A 26 -4.60 -0.11 3.40
CA GLY A 26 -3.17 0.14 3.46
C GLY A 26 -2.80 1.38 4.26
N GLN A 27 -3.52 2.48 4.03
CA GLN A 27 -3.36 3.71 4.79
C GLN A 27 -3.64 3.48 6.28
N LYS A 28 -4.67 2.69 6.61
CA LYS A 28 -4.94 2.31 8.00
C LYS A 28 -3.79 1.51 8.63
N VAL A 29 -3.25 0.52 7.92
CA VAL A 29 -2.08 -0.25 8.38
C VAL A 29 -0.89 0.69 8.63
N TYR A 30 -0.64 1.63 7.71
CA TYR A 30 0.41 2.64 7.85
C TYR A 30 0.22 3.51 9.11
N ILE A 31 -1.00 4.02 9.33
CA ILE A 31 -1.31 4.86 10.50
C ILE A 31 -1.10 4.09 11.80
N GLU A 32 -1.55 2.84 11.85
CA GLU A 32 -1.47 2.02 13.06
C GLU A 32 -0.06 1.51 13.37
N SER A 33 0.79 1.31 12.35
CA SER A 33 2.05 0.56 12.51
C SER A 33 3.32 1.34 12.16
N CYS A 34 3.22 2.39 11.33
CA CYS A 34 4.39 3.04 10.73
C CYS A 34 4.49 4.54 11.04
N LYS A 35 3.34 5.20 11.23
CA LYS A 35 3.25 6.67 11.38
C LYS A 35 4.10 7.22 12.51
N ASP A 36 4.17 6.55 13.65
CA ASP A 36 4.90 7.05 14.83
C ASP A 36 6.39 7.26 14.56
N CYS A 37 6.98 6.48 13.64
CA CYS A 37 8.39 6.60 13.25
C CYS A 37 8.61 7.42 11.98
N HIS A 38 7.67 7.39 11.03
CA HIS A 38 7.85 7.94 9.68
C HIS A 38 7.05 9.20 9.39
N GLY A 39 6.12 9.59 10.28
CA GLY A 39 5.28 10.76 10.10
C GLY A 39 4.21 10.57 9.03
N GLY A 40 4.02 11.58 8.18
CA GLY A 40 2.95 11.60 7.18
C GLY A 40 3.11 10.48 6.13
N GLY A 41 2.00 9.77 5.86
CA GLY A 41 2.03 8.59 4.98
C GLY A 41 2.18 8.93 3.51
N GLN A 42 1.67 10.09 3.08
CA GLN A 42 1.83 10.55 1.70
C GLN A 42 3.30 10.90 1.42
N GLU A 43 3.96 11.58 2.35
CA GLU A 43 5.37 11.92 2.26
C GLU A 43 6.23 10.67 2.20
N LEU A 44 5.91 9.64 3.00
CA LEU A 44 6.59 8.36 2.90
C LEU A 44 6.33 7.70 1.55
N ALA A 45 5.08 7.51 1.14
CA ALA A 45 4.73 6.87 -0.13
C ALA A 45 5.42 7.57 -1.33
N ALA A 46 5.39 8.90 -1.36
CA ALA A 46 6.05 9.70 -2.40
C ALA A 46 7.59 9.70 -2.34
N SER A 47 8.21 9.16 -1.28
CA SER A 47 9.68 9.13 -1.15
C SER A 47 10.36 8.21 -2.17
N LYS A 48 9.63 7.25 -2.76
CA LYS A 48 10.14 6.31 -3.77
C LYS A 48 9.17 6.21 -4.94
N ASN A 49 9.67 5.66 -6.04
CA ASN A 49 8.84 5.32 -7.20
C ASN A 49 8.17 3.94 -7.00
N THR A 50 7.12 3.67 -7.77
CA THR A 50 6.30 2.45 -7.69
C THR A 50 7.17 1.20 -7.73
N ARG A 51 8.07 1.09 -8.71
CA ARG A 51 8.98 -0.06 -8.86
C ARG A 51 9.86 -0.31 -7.63
N THR A 52 10.31 0.76 -6.97
CA THR A 52 11.14 0.61 -5.77
C THR A 52 10.30 0.13 -4.60
N TRP A 53 9.06 0.61 -4.46
CA TRP A 53 8.15 0.11 -3.44
C TRP A 53 7.78 -1.35 -3.65
N GLU A 54 7.39 -1.74 -4.86
CA GLU A 54 7.15 -3.14 -5.23
C GLU A 54 8.36 -4.01 -4.82
N LYS A 55 9.58 -3.61 -5.19
CA LYS A 55 10.79 -4.36 -4.83
C LYS A 55 11.06 -4.44 -3.31
N ILE A 56 10.62 -3.47 -2.53
CA ILE A 56 10.76 -3.47 -1.07
C ILE A 56 9.66 -4.33 -0.42
N MET A 57 8.46 -4.31 -1.00
CA MET A 57 7.28 -5.02 -0.53
C MET A 57 7.16 -6.45 -1.07
N ASP A 58 7.99 -6.81 -2.05
CA ASP A 58 8.16 -8.17 -2.57
C ASP A 58 8.27 -9.18 -1.44
N ARG A 59 7.75 -10.39 -1.70
CA ARG A 59 7.73 -11.48 -0.70
C ARG A 59 7.13 -11.02 0.63
N LYS A 60 5.99 -10.35 0.57
CA LYS A 60 5.22 -9.90 1.74
C LYS A 60 6.01 -8.95 2.67
N GLY A 61 6.84 -8.10 2.08
CA GLY A 61 7.58 -7.07 2.79
C GLY A 61 8.81 -7.58 3.55
N GLU A 62 9.33 -8.77 3.23
CA GLU A 62 10.57 -9.31 3.83
C GLU A 62 11.70 -8.28 3.82
N LYS A 63 11.91 -7.61 2.68
CA LYS A 63 12.97 -6.60 2.58
C LYS A 63 12.69 -5.36 3.43
N LEU A 64 11.43 -4.96 3.59
CA LEU A 64 11.07 -3.87 4.49
C LEU A 64 11.39 -4.24 5.95
N ALA A 65 11.06 -5.47 6.36
CA ALA A 65 11.38 -5.99 7.67
C ALA A 65 12.90 -6.03 7.91
N ASP A 66 13.68 -6.55 6.96
CA ASP A 66 15.14 -6.63 7.06
C ASP A 66 15.78 -5.26 7.31
N ILE A 67 15.32 -4.23 6.60
CA ILE A 67 15.82 -2.86 6.75
C ILE A 67 15.60 -2.35 8.19
N HIS A 68 14.46 -2.67 8.81
CA HIS A 68 14.14 -2.23 10.17
C HIS A 68 14.87 -3.08 11.22
N ILE A 69 14.91 -4.41 11.05
CA ILE A 69 15.58 -5.33 11.98
C ILE A 69 17.09 -5.08 12.02
N ALA A 70 17.70 -4.71 10.89
CA ALA A 70 19.12 -4.38 10.83
C ALA A 70 19.50 -3.05 11.53
N SER A 71 18.52 -2.22 11.93
CA SER A 71 18.75 -0.91 12.51
C SER A 71 18.37 -0.85 13.99
N ARG A 72 19.36 -0.58 14.86
CA ARG A 72 19.09 -0.34 16.30
C ARG A 72 18.17 0.85 16.56
N ARG A 73 18.09 1.82 15.63
CA ARG A 73 17.17 2.96 15.76
C ARG A 73 15.71 2.57 15.54
N ALA A 74 15.47 1.43 14.90
CA ALA A 74 14.14 0.90 14.63
C ALA A 74 13.75 -0.23 15.61
N GLN A 75 14.47 -0.37 16.73
CA GLN A 75 14.26 -1.46 17.70
C GLN A 75 12.81 -1.54 18.21
N SER A 76 12.13 -0.42 18.37
CA SER A 76 10.71 -0.37 18.76
C SER A 76 9.76 -1.02 17.74
N SER A 77 10.19 -1.20 16.49
CA SER A 77 9.38 -1.80 15.42
C SER A 77 9.66 -3.29 15.20
N TRP A 78 10.66 -3.87 15.86
CA TRP A 78 11.08 -5.25 15.59
C TRP A 78 9.99 -6.27 15.86
N ASP A 79 9.22 -6.11 16.93
CA ASP A 79 8.11 -7.01 17.27
C ASP A 79 7.04 -7.00 16.17
N TYR A 80 6.73 -5.83 15.60
CA TYR A 80 5.79 -5.71 14.47
C TYR A 80 6.28 -6.51 13.25
N PHE A 81 7.56 -6.38 12.89
CA PHE A 81 8.11 -7.08 11.73
C PHE A 81 8.31 -8.59 11.94
N GLY A 82 8.34 -9.06 13.19
CA GLY A 82 8.30 -10.47 13.53
C GLY A 82 6.90 -11.08 13.61
N ASP A 83 5.84 -10.25 13.65
CA ASP A 83 4.47 -10.70 13.85
C ASP A 83 3.81 -11.15 12.52
N ARG A 84 2.97 -12.20 12.59
CA ARG A 84 2.21 -12.69 11.43
C ARG A 84 1.25 -11.66 10.86
N LYS A 85 0.80 -10.70 11.66
CA LYS A 85 -0.04 -9.57 11.25
C LYS A 85 0.65 -8.72 10.19
N PHE A 86 1.95 -8.43 10.31
CA PHE A 86 2.68 -7.72 9.27
C PHE A 86 2.59 -8.44 7.92
N THR A 87 2.91 -9.75 7.91
CA THR A 87 2.84 -10.58 6.69
C THR A 87 1.42 -10.68 6.11
N LYS A 88 0.38 -10.62 6.94
CA LYS A 88 -1.03 -10.63 6.50
C LYS A 88 -1.44 -9.29 5.89
N ASP A 89 -0.97 -8.19 6.47
CA ASP A 89 -1.34 -6.84 6.10
C ASP A 89 -0.41 -6.24 5.04
N SER A 90 0.70 -6.91 4.71
CA SER A 90 1.76 -6.41 3.82
C SER A 90 1.23 -6.00 2.45
N ARG A 91 0.27 -6.75 1.89
CA ARG A 91 -0.32 -6.42 0.58
C ARG A 91 -1.10 -5.11 0.64
N HIS A 92 -1.85 -4.88 1.71
CA HIS A 92 -2.56 -3.61 1.88
C HIS A 92 -1.58 -2.46 2.03
N LEU A 93 -0.52 -2.64 2.83
CA LEU A 93 0.52 -1.64 2.97
C LEU A 93 1.20 -1.33 1.61
N GLU A 94 1.47 -2.36 0.81
CA GLU A 94 2.00 -2.22 -0.54
C GLU A 94 1.05 -1.42 -1.44
N ASP A 95 -0.24 -1.78 -1.49
CA ASP A 95 -1.27 -1.09 -2.27
C ASP A 95 -1.26 0.42 -1.95
N PHE A 96 -1.13 0.79 -0.67
CA PHE A 96 -1.03 2.20 -0.27
C PHE A 96 0.27 2.89 -0.72
N LEU A 97 1.41 2.22 -0.55
CA LEU A 97 2.72 2.78 -0.91
C LEU A 97 2.89 2.96 -2.42
N THR A 98 2.34 2.05 -3.22
CA THR A 98 2.40 2.11 -4.69
C THR A 98 1.36 3.05 -5.27
N GLU A 99 0.14 3.10 -4.70
CA GLU A 99 -0.91 4.01 -5.14
C GLU A 99 -0.46 5.47 -5.06
N TYR A 100 0.26 5.85 -4.00
CA TYR A 100 0.76 7.23 -3.80
C TYR A 100 2.27 7.36 -3.97
N ALA A 101 2.89 6.45 -4.73
CA ALA A 101 4.29 6.56 -5.10
C ALA A 101 4.56 7.82 -5.95
N ARG A 102 5.81 8.27 -5.99
CA ARG A 102 6.19 9.53 -6.68
C ARG A 102 5.74 9.62 -8.14
N ASP A 103 5.72 8.49 -8.84
CA ASP A 103 5.42 8.37 -10.26
C ASP A 103 4.06 7.71 -10.54
N SER A 104 3.22 7.52 -9.52
CA SER A 104 1.89 6.91 -9.71
C SER A 104 0.90 7.84 -10.42
N GLY A 105 1.12 9.16 -10.32
CA GLY A 105 0.19 10.18 -10.82
C GLY A 105 -1.06 10.36 -9.96
N ASN A 106 -1.22 9.58 -8.89
CA ASN A 106 -2.34 9.71 -7.97
C ASN A 106 -1.97 10.65 -6.81
N VAL A 107 -2.93 11.48 -6.42
CA VAL A 107 -2.84 12.36 -5.25
C VAL A 107 -4.00 12.00 -4.33
N PRO A 108 -3.78 11.83 -3.01
CA PRO A 108 -4.88 11.61 -2.07
C PRO A 108 -5.93 12.71 -2.21
N ALA A 109 -7.21 12.33 -2.22
CA ALA A 109 -8.27 13.33 -2.12
C ALA A 109 -8.12 14.06 -0.78
N CYS A 110 -8.05 15.40 -0.82
CA CYS A 110 -8.11 16.21 0.38
C CYS A 110 -9.47 15.98 1.05
N ASN A 111 -9.46 15.60 2.33
CA ASN A 111 -10.63 15.68 3.19
C ASN A 111 -10.61 17.02 3.91
#